data_AF-A0A957PNR0-F1
#
_entry.id   AF-A0A957PNR0-F1
#
_cell.length_a   1.000
_cell.length_b   1.000
_cell.length_c   1.000
_cell.angle_alpha   90.00
_cell.angle_beta   90.00
_cell.angle_gamma   90.00
#
_symmetry.space_group_name_H-M   'P 1'
#
loop_
_entity.id
_entity.type
_entity.pdbx_description
1 polymer ?
#
loop_
_entity_poly.entity_id
_entity_poly.type
_entity_poly.pdbx_seq_one_letter_code
_entity_poly.pdbx_strand_id
1 'polypeptide(L)'
;MNPQPYIPGFKPADEGPLARFLPALEDGVISGWLSAQPFAGSWLLDPFGFSPKLTLEAARSGYRVLVTANNPVTRFLLEVAANPPQRADFVAALADLGST
;
A
#
# COMPACT_ATOMS: atom_id res chain seq x y z
N MET A 1 10.75 24.97 10.68
CA MET A 1 10.66 24.38 9.33
C MET A 1 9.91 25.36 8.44
N ASN A 2 10.46 25.73 7.28
CA ASN A 2 9.72 26.55 6.31
C ASN A 2 8.50 25.75 5.80
N PRO A 3 7.33 26.37 5.66
CA PRO A 3 6.16 25.70 5.11
C PRO A 3 6.45 25.31 3.66
N GLN A 4 6.33 24.01 3.37
CA GLN A 4 6.42 23.48 2.01
C GLN A 4 5.02 23.43 1.39
N PRO A 5 4.90 23.60 0.05
CA PRO A 5 3.61 23.57 -0.63
C PRO A 5 2.99 22.16 -0.70
N TYR A 6 3.75 21.11 -0.37
CA TYR A 6 3.31 19.73 -0.29
C TYR A 6 4.05 19.00 0.84
N ILE A 7 3.55 17.82 1.21
CA ILE A 7 4.21 16.93 2.17
C ILE A 7 5.17 16.04 1.38
N PRO A 8 6.50 16.19 1.53
CA PRO A 8 7.46 15.36 0.81
C PRO A 8 7.47 13.95 1.41
N GLY A 9 7.60 12.94 0.56
CA GLY A 9 7.86 11.57 0.98
C GLY A 9 9.33 11.21 0.87
N PHE A 10 9.58 9.91 0.90
CA PHE A 10 10.88 9.33 0.61
C PHE A 10 10.76 8.26 -0.47
N LYS A 11 11.88 7.96 -1.12
CA LYS A 11 11.93 6.92 -2.15
C LYS A 11 11.50 5.58 -1.53
N PRO A 12 10.62 4.81 -2.21
CA PRO A 12 10.18 3.52 -1.70
C PRO A 12 11.36 2.57 -1.44
N ALA A 13 11.33 1.88 -0.30
CA ALA A 13 12.37 0.90 0.06
C ALA A 13 12.35 -0.33 -0.85
N ASP A 14 11.13 -0.73 -1.28
CA ASP A 14 10.91 -1.77 -2.29
C ASP A 14 9.81 -1.31 -3.25
N GLU A 15 10.17 -1.25 -4.52
CA GLU A 15 9.28 -0.87 -5.60
C GLU A 15 8.39 -2.05 -6.04
N GLY A 16 8.89 -3.28 -5.89
CA GLY A 16 8.21 -4.51 -6.30
C GLY A 16 8.16 -4.73 -7.83
N PRO A 17 7.76 -5.92 -8.28
CA PRO A 17 7.83 -6.31 -9.69
C PRO A 17 6.91 -5.48 -10.61
N LEU A 18 5.80 -4.96 -10.08
CA LEU A 18 4.83 -4.17 -10.84
C LEU A 18 5.02 -2.66 -10.72
N ALA A 19 6.10 -2.19 -10.08
CA ALA A 19 6.33 -0.77 -9.82
C ALA A 19 6.14 0.14 -11.02
N ARG A 20 6.69 -0.26 -12.17
CA ARG A 20 6.65 0.51 -13.42
C ARG A 20 5.25 0.70 -13.99
N PHE A 21 4.29 -0.12 -13.55
CA PHE A 21 2.89 -0.09 -13.99
C PHE A 21 1.96 0.53 -12.93
N LEU A 22 2.48 0.72 -11.72
CA LEU A 22 1.76 1.38 -10.65
C LEU A 22 2.07 2.87 -10.65
N PRO A 23 1.18 3.69 -10.08
CA PRO A 23 1.46 5.09 -9.92
C PRO A 23 2.69 5.33 -9.06
N ALA A 24 3.52 6.28 -9.47
CA ALA A 24 4.63 6.75 -8.65
C ALA A 24 4.05 7.40 -7.38
N LEU A 25 4.32 6.77 -6.24
CA LEU A 25 3.93 7.27 -4.93
C LEU A 25 5.16 7.15 -4.02
N GLU A 26 5.54 8.26 -3.41
CA GLU A 26 6.59 8.28 -2.39
C GLU A 26 6.05 7.68 -1.10
N ASP A 27 6.88 6.92 -0.41
CA ASP A 27 6.53 6.38 0.91
C ASP A 27 6.56 7.53 1.94
N GLY A 28 5.74 7.44 2.99
CA GLY A 28 5.82 8.37 4.12
C GLY A 28 4.95 9.61 4.00
N VAL A 29 4.45 9.93 2.80
CA VAL A 29 3.57 11.09 2.59
C VAL A 29 2.30 10.95 3.40
N ILE A 30 1.70 9.75 3.38
CA ILE A 30 0.38 9.50 3.96
C ILE A 30 0.48 9.39 5.48
N SER A 31 1.43 8.62 5.98
CA SER A 31 1.73 8.52 7.41
C SER A 31 2.14 9.87 8.00
N GLY A 32 2.92 10.66 7.27
CA GLY A 32 3.26 12.04 7.62
C GLY A 32 2.03 12.93 7.75
N TRP A 33 1.13 12.90 6.75
CA TRP A 33 -0.13 13.63 6.79
C TRP A 33 -1.04 13.19 7.94
N LEU A 34 -1.18 11.88 8.15
CA LEU A 34 -2.01 11.26 9.19
C LEU A 34 -1.50 11.56 10.61
N SER A 35 -0.19 11.71 10.79
CA SER A 35 0.41 12.05 12.10
C SER A 35 0.01 13.44 12.60
N ALA A 36 -0.36 14.34 11.68
CA ALA A 36 -0.83 15.69 12.00
C ALA A 36 -2.35 15.75 12.22
N GLN A 37 -3.08 14.65 12.02
CA GLN A 37 -4.53 14.61 12.19
C GLN A 37 -4.92 14.24 13.63
N PRO A 38 -5.96 14.88 14.21
CA PRO A 38 -6.39 14.60 15.57
C PRO A 38 -7.19 13.28 15.71
N PHE A 39 -7.42 12.56 14.61
CA PHE A 39 -8.37 11.44 14.52
C PHE A 39 -7.70 10.07 14.47
N ALA A 40 -6.64 9.85 15.26
CA ALA A 40 -5.94 8.57 15.30
C ALA A 40 -6.90 7.39 15.53
N GLY A 41 -6.74 6.31 14.77
CA GLY A 41 -7.59 5.11 14.88
C GLY A 41 -8.97 5.20 14.23
N SER A 42 -9.31 6.33 13.62
CA SER A 42 -10.62 6.54 12.98
C SER A 42 -10.71 5.84 11.61
N TRP A 43 -11.91 5.87 11.03
CA TRP A 43 -12.12 5.44 9.66
C TRP A 43 -11.55 6.46 8.66
N LEU A 44 -10.81 5.99 7.67
CA LEU A 44 -10.34 6.75 6.52
C LEU A 44 -11.03 6.24 5.27
N LEU A 45 -11.58 7.15 4.47
CA LEU A 45 -12.16 6.84 3.16
C LEU A 45 -11.16 7.18 2.06
N ASP A 46 -10.76 6.19 1.27
CA ASP A 46 -10.08 6.37 -0.01
C ASP A 46 -11.07 6.08 -1.16
N PRO A 47 -11.72 7.12 -1.71
CA PRO A 47 -12.74 6.92 -2.73
C PRO A 47 -12.16 6.62 -4.12
N PHE A 48 -10.84 6.70 -4.30
CA PHE A 48 -10.19 6.52 -5.60
C PHE A 48 -9.50 5.17 -5.73
N GLY A 49 -8.90 4.66 -4.65
CA GLY A 49 -8.19 3.38 -4.63
C GLY A 49 -7.17 3.21 -5.75
N PHE A 50 -6.55 4.33 -6.12
CA PHE A 50 -5.65 4.42 -7.26
C PHE A 50 -4.33 3.69 -7.02
N SER A 51 -3.88 3.60 -5.76
CA SER A 51 -2.66 2.90 -5.38
C SER A 51 -2.88 2.02 -4.14
N PRO A 52 -2.54 0.72 -4.19
CA PRO A 52 -2.61 -0.13 -3.01
C PRO A 52 -1.65 0.33 -1.90
N LYS A 53 -0.52 0.96 -2.26
CA LYS A 53 0.48 1.45 -1.29
C LYS A 53 -0.10 2.52 -0.35
N LEU A 54 -0.90 3.44 -0.89
CA LEU A 54 -1.57 4.49 -0.11
C LEU A 54 -2.45 3.87 0.98
N THR A 55 -3.33 2.94 0.58
CA THR A 55 -4.24 2.26 1.51
C THR A 55 -3.48 1.49 2.59
N LEU A 56 -2.43 0.77 2.20
CA LEU A 56 -1.60 -0.01 3.14
C LEU A 56 -0.83 0.88 4.12
N GLU A 57 -0.29 2.01 3.66
CA GLU A 57 0.41 2.95 4.53
C GLU A 57 -0.53 3.59 5.55
N ALA A 58 -1.74 3.99 5.13
CA ALA A 58 -2.76 4.49 6.03
C ALA A 58 -3.18 3.44 7.08
N ALA A 59 -3.39 2.19 6.65
CA ALA A 59 -3.74 1.10 7.55
C ALA A 59 -2.61 0.80 8.56
N ARG A 60 -1.35 0.78 8.11
CA ARG A 60 -0.16 0.60 8.97
C ARG A 60 0.03 1.76 9.95
N SER A 61 -0.47 2.94 9.62
CA SER A 61 -0.50 4.12 10.51
C SER A 61 -1.59 4.03 11.59
N GLY A 62 -2.32 2.91 11.67
CA GLY A 62 -3.30 2.63 12.71
C GLY A 62 -4.74 3.00 12.35
N TYR A 63 -5.02 3.40 11.10
CA TYR A 63 -6.37 3.78 10.67
C TYR A 63 -7.14 2.58 10.10
N ARG A 64 -8.48 2.66 10.18
CA ARG A 64 -9.38 1.70 9.53
C ARG A 64 -9.73 2.23 8.15
N VAL A 65 -9.20 1.62 7.09
CA VAL A 65 -9.35 2.18 5.73
C VAL A 65 -10.50 1.50 4.99
N LEU A 66 -11.43 2.29 4.46
CA LEU A 66 -12.42 1.88 3.48
C LEU A 66 -11.99 2.44 2.12
N VAL A 67 -11.75 1.56 1.15
CA VAL A 67 -11.25 1.94 -0.19
C VAL A 67 -12.15 1.39 -1.29
N THR A 68 -12.32 2.16 -2.37
CA THR A 68 -12.94 1.67 -3.60
C THR A 68 -11.89 0.92 -4.43
N ALA A 69 -12.15 -0.32 -4.84
CA ALA A 69 -11.17 -1.13 -5.55
C ALA A 69 -11.67 -1.51 -6.96
N ASN A 70 -11.79 -0.52 -7.84
CA ASN A 70 -12.37 -0.69 -9.17
C ASN A 70 -11.41 -1.33 -10.18
N ASN A 71 -10.09 -1.21 -9.97
CA ASN A 71 -9.09 -1.84 -10.82
C ASN A 71 -8.72 -3.23 -10.25
N PRO A 72 -8.91 -4.32 -11.01
CA PRO A 72 -8.68 -5.67 -10.50
C PRO A 72 -7.20 -5.92 -10.13
N VAL A 73 -6.25 -5.26 -10.79
CA VAL A 73 -4.83 -5.39 -10.47
C VAL A 73 -4.51 -4.71 -9.14
N THR A 74 -5.00 -3.48 -8.91
CA THR A 74 -4.77 -2.79 -7.64
C THR A 74 -5.47 -3.51 -6.49
N ARG A 75 -6.68 -4.04 -6.73
CA ARG A 75 -7.41 -4.89 -5.77
C ARG A 75 -6.60 -6.12 -5.39
N PHE A 76 -6.13 -6.89 -6.37
CA PHE A 76 -5.35 -8.10 -6.13
C PHE A 76 -4.09 -7.80 -5.32
N LEU A 77 -3.34 -6.75 -5.69
CA LEU A 77 -2.15 -6.34 -4.95
C LEU A 77 -2.46 -5.91 -3.52
N LEU A 78 -3.56 -5.20 -3.32
CA LEU A 78 -4.01 -4.80 -1.98
C LEU A 78 -4.34 -6.03 -1.12
N GLU A 79 -5.10 -6.99 -1.66
CA GLU A 79 -5.48 -8.22 -0.95
C GLU A 79 -4.26 -9.07 -0.57
N VAL A 80 -3.35 -9.29 -1.52
CA VAL A 80 -2.11 -10.05 -1.30
C VAL A 80 -1.21 -9.35 -0.27
N ALA A 81 -1.08 -8.02 -0.32
CA ALA A 81 -0.23 -7.30 0.61
C ALA A 81 -0.85 -7.15 2.01
N ALA A 82 -2.18 -7.08 2.11
CA ALA A 82 -2.90 -7.03 3.37
C ALA A 82 -2.94 -8.40 4.08
N ASN A 83 -2.98 -9.48 3.31
CA ASN A 83 -2.97 -10.86 3.81
C ASN A 83 -1.97 -11.71 3.00
N PRO A 84 -0.66 -11.60 3.28
CA PRO A 84 0.36 -12.28 2.51
C PRO A 84 0.27 -13.81 2.65
N PRO A 85 0.46 -14.58 1.56
CA PRO A 85 0.55 -16.03 1.62
C PRO A 85 1.67 -16.48 2.56
N GLN A 86 1.53 -17.68 3.12
CA GLN A 86 2.57 -18.21 3.99
C GLN A 86 3.79 -18.62 3.17
N ARG A 87 4.95 -18.62 3.80
CA ARG A 87 6.19 -19.09 3.18
C ARG A 87 6.05 -20.51 2.60
N ALA A 88 5.31 -21.38 3.30
CA ALA A 88 5.06 -22.75 2.85
C ALA A 88 4.32 -22.78 1.50
N ASP A 89 3.34 -21.89 1.30
CA ASP A 89 2.57 -21.78 0.06
C ASP A 89 3.49 -21.38 -1.10
N PHE A 90 4.42 -20.44 -0.86
CA PHE A 90 5.41 -20.05 -1.86
C PHE A 90 6.39 -21.18 -2.21
N VAL A 91 6.86 -21.93 -1.22
CA VAL A 91 7.77 -23.06 -1.45
C VAL A 91 7.06 -24.16 -2.26
N ALA A 92 5.80 -24.45 -1.94
CA ALA A 92 4.99 -25.42 -2.68
C ALA A 92 4.79 -24.97 -4.14
N ALA A 93 4.38 -23.72 -4.36
CA ALA A 93 4.19 -23.18 -5.71
C ALA A 93 5.47 -23.20 -6.56
N LEU A 94 6.63 -22.93 -5.96
CA LEU A 94 7.93 -23.01 -6.65
C LEU A 94 8.33 -24.45 -6.99
N ALA A 95 8.05 -25.41 -6.09
CA ALA A 95 8.31 -26.82 -6.35
C ALA A 95 7.45 -27.35 -7.50
N ASP A 96 6.16 -27.01 -7.52
CA ASP A 96 5.24 -27.36 -8.60
C ASP A 96 5.70 -26.75 -9.94
N LEU A 97 6.11 -25.49 -9.94
CA LEU A 97 6.63 -24.82 -11.15
C LEU A 97 7.92 -25.45 -11.67
N GLY A 98 8.79 -25.97 -10.80
CA GLY A 98 10.03 -26.66 -11.19
C GLY A 98 9.84 -28.12 -11.61
N SER A 99 8.62 -28.66 -11.48
CA SER A 99 8.29 -30.05 -11.83
C SER A 99 7.85 -30.23 -13.30
N THR A 100 7.66 -29.12 -14.03
CA THR A 100 7.48 -29.07 -15.50
C THR A 100 8.81 -28.95 -16.22
#